data_AF-A0A8V1ANC9-F1
#
_entry.id   AF-A0A8V1ANC9-F1
#
_cell.length_a   1.000
_cell.length_b   1.000
_cell.length_c   1.000
_cell.angle_alpha   90.00
_cell.angle_beta   90.00
_cell.angle_gamma   90.00
#
_symmetry.space_group_name_H-M   'P 1'
#
loop_
_entity.id
_entity.type
_entity.pdbx_description
1 polymer ?
#
loop_
_entity_poly.entity_id
_entity_poly.type
_entity_poly.pdbx_seq_one_letter_code
_entity_poly.pdbx_strand_id
1 'polypeptide(L)'
;MQRVLEEKEEAFRVRMEGITCRWKELQAKEAELKAHMKKSERTLKENDKMRIQALKKAGKEREMKIQKESELLRAKKELEALKIKHQKLSDRVQNYSIFGTYLEDVVKVSQFEEIQAIIWRYKMLVRMRKALLQADRGLREAKQEAKELSQCAEDDSLQYNNDLDQLQLRSQQAHRDVLTWESRWADMQKTAAKKTRELGTIKMAILGLFQHVSEQMKRGLNVPVDDSYTQLNVVGPSPPPCPERGAVMTLSCPKGGESTGKARCPADTYVFTWALSWTEDIRKTWVWVPAAG
;
A
#
# COMPACT_ATOMS: atom_id res chain seq x y z
N MET A 1 -98.57 -64.62 -104.83
CA MET A 1 -98.27 -63.53 -103.86
C MET A 1 -97.97 -64.05 -102.47
N GLN A 2 -98.72 -65.02 -101.93
CA GLN A 2 -98.56 -65.51 -100.56
C GLN A 2 -97.17 -66.09 -100.25
N ARG A 3 -96.62 -66.94 -101.13
CA ARG A 3 -95.25 -67.48 -101.00
C ARG A 3 -94.13 -66.42 -100.92
N VAL A 4 -94.28 -65.29 -101.62
CA VAL A 4 -93.25 -64.23 -101.66
C VAL A 4 -93.26 -63.37 -100.37
N LEU A 5 -94.42 -63.25 -99.72
CA LEU A 5 -94.55 -62.57 -98.43
C LEU A 5 -93.96 -63.45 -97.32
N GLU A 6 -94.29 -64.74 -97.31
CA GLU A 6 -93.72 -65.73 -96.38
C GLU A 6 -92.19 -65.78 -96.49
N GLU A 7 -91.61 -65.79 -97.69
CA GLU A 7 -90.16 -65.72 -97.90
C GLU A 7 -89.53 -64.43 -97.38
N LYS A 8 -90.21 -63.28 -97.49
CA LYS A 8 -89.69 -61.99 -96.99
C LYS A 8 -89.78 -61.87 -95.47
N GLU A 9 -90.85 -62.39 -94.87
CA GLU A 9 -91.01 -62.50 -93.41
C GLU A 9 -89.99 -63.46 -92.81
N GLU A 10 -89.76 -64.61 -93.46
CA GLU A 10 -88.71 -65.56 -93.11
C GLU A 10 -87.32 -64.91 -93.18
N ALA A 11 -87.01 -64.25 -94.30
CA ALA A 11 -85.74 -63.57 -94.49
C ALA A 11 -85.54 -62.42 -93.48
N PHE A 12 -86.61 -61.73 -93.08
CA PHE A 12 -86.55 -60.72 -92.03
C PHE A 12 -86.32 -61.34 -90.65
N ARG A 13 -87.01 -62.44 -90.33
CA ARG A 13 -86.83 -63.18 -89.08
C ARG A 13 -85.41 -63.71 -88.93
N VAL A 14 -84.88 -64.37 -89.95
CA VAL A 14 -83.48 -64.86 -89.96
C VAL A 14 -82.49 -63.70 -89.79
N ARG A 15 -82.73 -62.55 -90.42
CA ARG A 15 -81.90 -61.33 -90.21
C ARG A 15 -81.99 -60.81 -88.78
N MET A 16 -83.19 -60.74 -88.20
CA MET A 16 -83.40 -60.29 -86.82
C MET A 16 -82.77 -61.23 -85.81
N GLU A 17 -82.86 -62.55 -86.03
CA GLU A 17 -82.19 -63.57 -85.23
C GLU A 17 -80.66 -63.41 -85.31
N GLY A 18 -80.11 -63.21 -86.50
CA GLY A 18 -78.69 -62.94 -86.70
C GLY A 18 -78.21 -61.67 -85.99
N ILE A 19 -79.00 -60.58 -86.02
CA ILE A 19 -78.71 -59.34 -85.28
C ILE A 19 -78.77 -59.58 -83.77
N THR A 20 -79.78 -60.31 -83.30
CA THR A 20 -79.97 -60.63 -81.87
C THR A 20 -78.83 -61.50 -81.35
N CYS A 21 -78.40 -62.50 -82.12
CA CYS A 21 -77.22 -63.31 -81.81
C CYS A 21 -75.95 -62.45 -81.72
N ARG A 22 -75.69 -61.58 -82.71
CA ARG A 22 -74.55 -60.65 -82.67
C ARG A 22 -74.60 -59.70 -81.47
N TRP A 23 -75.78 -59.20 -81.11
CA TRP A 23 -75.94 -58.33 -79.96
C TRP A 23 -75.63 -59.06 -78.64
N LYS A 24 -76.08 -60.31 -78.49
CA LYS A 24 -75.73 -61.18 -77.36
C LYS A 24 -74.23 -61.47 -77.31
N GLU A 25 -73.59 -61.75 -78.45
CA GLU A 25 -72.14 -61.95 -78.53
C GLU A 25 -71.34 -60.70 -78.15
N LEU A 26 -71.76 -59.52 -78.62
CA LEU A 26 -71.14 -58.25 -78.25
C LEU A 26 -71.29 -57.98 -76.75
N GLN A 27 -72.48 -58.23 -76.19
CA GLN A 27 -72.71 -58.07 -74.76
C GLN A 27 -71.86 -59.05 -73.93
N ALA A 28 -71.70 -60.29 -74.39
CA ALA A 28 -70.84 -61.28 -73.74
C ALA A 28 -69.36 -60.84 -73.78
N LYS A 29 -68.87 -60.36 -74.94
CA LYS A 29 -67.51 -59.83 -75.09
C LYS A 29 -67.27 -58.59 -74.23
N GLU A 30 -68.25 -57.68 -74.15
CA GLU A 30 -68.16 -56.51 -73.27
C GLU A 30 -68.08 -56.92 -71.80
N ALA A 31 -68.88 -57.90 -71.37
CA ALA A 31 -68.83 -58.43 -70.00
C ALA A 31 -67.48 -59.09 -69.69
N GLU A 32 -66.93 -59.85 -70.64
CA GLU A 32 -65.60 -60.47 -70.53
C GLU A 32 -64.50 -59.41 -70.41
N LEU A 33 -64.51 -58.38 -71.27
CA LEU A 33 -63.55 -57.27 -71.21
C LEU A 33 -63.64 -56.52 -69.88
N LYS A 34 -64.86 -56.24 -69.38
CA LYS A 34 -65.05 -55.62 -68.06
C LYS A 34 -64.49 -56.49 -66.94
N ALA A 35 -64.70 -57.81 -66.99
CA ALA A 35 -64.13 -58.73 -66.02
C ALA A 35 -62.60 -58.75 -66.08
N HIS A 36 -62.02 -58.76 -67.28
CA HIS A 36 -60.57 -58.74 -67.48
C HIS A 36 -59.94 -57.42 -67.02
N MET A 37 -60.57 -56.28 -67.30
CA MET A 37 -60.18 -54.96 -66.79
C MET A 37 -60.22 -54.91 -65.26
N LYS A 38 -61.28 -55.41 -64.64
CA LYS A 38 -61.38 -55.46 -63.17
C LYS A 38 -60.30 -56.35 -62.56
N LYS A 39 -59.96 -57.46 -63.23
CA LYS A 39 -58.87 -58.36 -62.81
C LYS A 39 -57.51 -57.66 -62.95
N SER A 40 -57.23 -57.02 -64.08
CA SER A 40 -55.97 -56.31 -64.30
C SER A 40 -55.79 -55.16 -63.31
N GLU A 41 -56.83 -54.37 -63.06
CA GLU A 41 -56.80 -53.29 -62.07
C GLU A 41 -56.47 -53.82 -60.65
N ARG A 42 -57.08 -54.94 -60.24
CA ARG A 42 -56.77 -55.60 -58.97
C ARG A 42 -55.30 -56.05 -58.90
N THR A 43 -54.79 -56.66 -59.98
CA THR A 43 -53.37 -57.10 -60.01
C THR A 43 -52.40 -55.93 -60.00
N LEU A 44 -52.72 -54.82 -60.66
CA LEU A 44 -51.89 -53.61 -60.64
C LEU A 44 -51.86 -53.00 -59.24
N LYS A 45 -53.02 -52.87 -58.58
CA LYS A 45 -53.12 -52.36 -57.20
C LYS A 45 -52.31 -53.21 -56.21
N GLU A 46 -52.37 -54.54 -56.31
CA GLU A 46 -51.60 -55.42 -55.44
C GLU A 46 -50.10 -55.35 -55.74
N ASN A 47 -49.71 -55.30 -57.02
CA ASN A 47 -48.31 -55.14 -57.41
C ASN A 47 -47.73 -53.80 -56.92
N ASP A 48 -48.48 -52.71 -57.04
CA ASP A 48 -48.09 -51.40 -56.53
C ASP A 48 -47.92 -51.41 -55.01
N LYS A 49 -48.84 -52.06 -54.29
CA LYS A 49 -48.71 -52.25 -52.83
C LYS A 49 -47.45 -53.04 -52.48
N MET A 50 -47.18 -54.13 -53.17
CA MET A 50 -45.95 -54.92 -52.98
C MET A 50 -44.69 -54.11 -53.30
N ARG A 51 -44.70 -53.35 -54.41
CA ARG A 51 -43.59 -52.47 -54.81
C ARG A 51 -43.32 -51.40 -53.75
N ILE A 52 -44.36 -50.74 -53.24
CA ILE A 52 -44.23 -49.73 -52.18
C ILE A 52 -43.67 -50.36 -50.90
N GLN A 53 -44.14 -51.53 -50.50
CA GLN A 53 -43.62 -52.23 -49.33
C GLN A 53 -42.15 -52.63 -49.49
N ALA A 54 -41.78 -53.18 -50.65
CA ALA A 54 -40.41 -53.54 -50.96
C ALA A 54 -39.48 -52.31 -50.93
N LEU A 55 -39.90 -51.21 -51.54
CA LEU A 55 -39.15 -49.93 -51.52
C LEU A 55 -39.01 -49.38 -50.09
N LYS A 56 -40.07 -49.43 -49.28
CA LYS A 56 -40.01 -49.01 -47.86
C LYS A 56 -39.05 -49.88 -47.06
N LYS A 57 -39.07 -51.20 -47.25
CA LYS A 57 -38.16 -52.13 -46.57
C LYS A 57 -36.71 -51.89 -46.98
N ALA A 58 -36.45 -51.77 -48.28
CA ALA A 58 -35.12 -51.46 -48.82
C ALA A 58 -34.61 -50.09 -48.33
N GLY A 59 -35.49 -49.08 -48.24
CA GLY A 59 -35.14 -47.77 -47.69
C GLY A 59 -34.71 -47.84 -46.23
N LYS A 60 -35.49 -48.52 -45.38
CA LYS A 60 -35.14 -48.73 -43.97
C LYS A 60 -33.82 -49.49 -43.80
N GLU A 61 -33.60 -50.52 -44.61
CA GLU A 61 -32.36 -51.30 -44.57
C GLU A 61 -31.13 -50.48 -44.96
N ARG A 62 -31.26 -49.62 -45.99
CA ARG A 62 -30.20 -48.68 -46.38
C ARG A 62 -29.88 -47.68 -45.26
N GLU A 63 -30.92 -47.09 -44.65
CA GLU A 63 -30.73 -46.14 -43.55
C GLU A 63 -30.02 -46.79 -42.35
N MET A 64 -30.49 -47.98 -41.94
CA MET A 64 -29.85 -48.76 -40.88
C MET A 64 -28.40 -49.11 -41.22
N LYS A 65 -28.11 -49.44 -42.47
CA LYS A 65 -26.75 -49.71 -42.94
C LYS A 65 -25.86 -48.48 -42.82
N ILE A 66 -26.32 -47.31 -43.30
CA ILE A 66 -25.58 -46.05 -43.20
C ILE A 66 -25.29 -45.70 -41.73
N GLN A 67 -26.29 -45.83 -40.86
CA GLN A 67 -26.14 -45.58 -39.44
C GLN A 67 -25.07 -46.50 -38.83
N LYS A 68 -25.13 -47.80 -39.10
CA LYS A 68 -24.16 -48.78 -38.60
C LYS A 68 -22.76 -48.58 -39.15
N GLU A 69 -22.63 -48.19 -40.42
CA GLU A 69 -21.34 -47.84 -41.03
C GLU A 69 -20.72 -46.61 -40.36
N SER A 70 -21.53 -45.59 -40.04
CA SER A 70 -21.06 -44.39 -39.33
C SER A 70 -20.61 -44.69 -37.89
N GLU A 71 -21.34 -45.55 -37.17
CA GLU A 71 -20.99 -46.02 -35.82
C GLU A 71 -19.69 -46.82 -35.84
N LEU A 72 -19.55 -47.73 -36.82
CA LEU A 72 -18.35 -48.53 -37.02
C LEU A 72 -17.13 -47.66 -37.33
N LEU A 73 -17.28 -46.63 -38.18
CA LEU A 73 -16.20 -45.69 -38.45
C LEU A 73 -15.79 -44.90 -37.21
N ARG A 74 -16.76 -44.48 -36.38
CA ARG A 74 -16.48 -43.80 -35.11
C ARG A 74 -15.72 -44.71 -34.15
N ALA A 75 -16.22 -45.93 -33.93
CA ALA A 75 -15.57 -46.91 -33.06
C ALA A 75 -14.14 -47.26 -33.53
N LYS A 76 -13.91 -47.37 -34.84
CA LYS A 76 -12.57 -47.57 -35.40
C LYS A 76 -11.63 -46.42 -35.07
N LYS A 77 -12.08 -45.16 -35.22
CA LYS A 77 -11.26 -43.98 -34.87
C LYS A 77 -10.91 -43.95 -33.39
N GLU A 78 -11.87 -44.25 -32.52
CA GLU A 78 -11.66 -44.33 -31.07
C GLU A 78 -10.67 -45.43 -30.69
N LEU A 79 -10.78 -46.60 -31.33
CA LEU A 79 -9.86 -47.70 -31.13
C LEU A 79 -8.42 -47.31 -31.51
N GLU A 80 -8.22 -46.69 -32.67
CA GLU A 80 -6.88 -46.23 -33.08
C GLU A 80 -6.34 -45.14 -32.14
N ALA A 81 -7.18 -44.21 -31.69
CA ALA A 81 -6.77 -43.21 -30.70
C ALA A 81 -6.36 -43.86 -29.36
N LEU A 82 -7.08 -44.89 -28.91
CA LEU A 82 -6.74 -45.66 -27.71
C LEU A 82 -5.45 -46.45 -27.88
N LYS A 83 -5.23 -47.09 -29.05
CA LYS A 83 -3.97 -47.78 -29.35
C LYS A 83 -2.77 -46.84 -29.29
N ILE A 84 -2.89 -45.65 -29.88
CA ILE A 84 -1.82 -44.64 -29.82
C ILE A 84 -1.55 -44.22 -28.37
N LYS A 85 -2.59 -43.99 -27.56
CA LYS A 85 -2.43 -43.65 -26.14
C LYS A 85 -1.75 -44.78 -25.36
N HIS A 86 -2.17 -46.03 -25.59
CA HIS A 86 -1.57 -47.20 -24.97
C HIS A 86 -0.10 -47.33 -25.34
N GLN A 87 0.24 -47.19 -26.63
CA GLN A 87 1.63 -47.26 -27.08
C GLN A 87 2.49 -46.19 -26.40
N LYS A 88 2.03 -44.93 -26.37
CA LYS A 88 2.74 -43.84 -25.68
C LYS A 88 2.97 -44.13 -24.19
N LEU A 89 2.01 -44.73 -23.52
CA LEU A 89 2.16 -45.11 -22.10
C LEU A 89 3.13 -46.28 -21.94
N SER A 90 3.04 -47.28 -22.81
CA SER A 90 3.96 -48.42 -22.84
C SER A 90 5.40 -47.96 -23.07
N ASP A 91 5.63 -47.10 -24.06
CA ASP A 91 6.95 -46.53 -24.37
C ASP A 91 7.51 -45.76 -23.16
N ARG A 92 6.66 -44.97 -22.46
CA ARG A 92 7.08 -44.28 -21.24
C ARG A 92 7.48 -45.26 -20.15
N VAL A 93 6.67 -46.28 -19.88
CA VAL A 93 6.98 -47.30 -18.85
C VAL A 93 8.30 -48.00 -19.19
N GLN A 94 8.49 -48.37 -20.46
CA GLN A 94 9.73 -48.99 -20.92
C GLN A 94 10.93 -48.05 -20.77
N ASN A 95 10.81 -46.78 -21.15
CA ASN A 95 11.87 -45.79 -20.98
C ASN A 95 12.26 -45.60 -19.50
N TYR A 96 11.30 -45.72 -18.58
CA TYR A 96 11.57 -45.62 -17.15
C TYR A 96 12.00 -46.94 -16.48
N SER A 97 11.98 -48.07 -17.19
CA SER A 97 12.38 -49.38 -16.65
C SER A 97 13.84 -49.42 -16.16
N ILE A 98 14.72 -48.64 -16.78
CA ILE A 98 16.13 -48.49 -16.39
C ILE A 98 16.23 -47.93 -14.97
N PHE A 99 15.36 -46.99 -14.59
CA PHE A 99 15.36 -46.47 -13.22
C PHE A 99 14.77 -47.46 -12.22
N GLY A 100 13.81 -48.28 -12.64
CA GLY A 100 13.26 -49.36 -11.82
C GLY A 100 14.35 -50.36 -11.45
N THR A 101 15.03 -50.91 -12.46
CA THR A 101 16.16 -51.85 -12.27
C THR A 101 17.29 -51.24 -11.44
N TYR A 102 17.68 -49.99 -11.71
CA TYR A 102 18.65 -49.29 -10.88
C TYR A 102 18.22 -49.19 -9.41
N LEU A 103 16.96 -48.81 -9.14
CA LEU A 103 16.46 -48.70 -7.76
C LEU A 103 16.37 -50.05 -7.06
N GLU A 104 16.03 -51.12 -7.79
CA GLU A 104 16.11 -52.49 -7.28
C GLU A 104 17.54 -52.86 -6.87
N ASP A 105 18.55 -52.50 -7.67
CA ASP A 105 19.95 -52.73 -7.33
C ASP A 105 20.41 -51.88 -6.14
N VAL A 106 19.95 -50.64 -6.02
CA VAL A 106 20.21 -49.79 -4.84
C VAL A 106 19.60 -50.41 -3.59
N VAL A 107 18.38 -50.96 -3.66
CA VAL A 107 17.76 -51.68 -2.53
C VAL A 107 18.64 -52.84 -2.09
N LYS A 108 19.19 -53.65 -3.01
CA LYS A 108 20.06 -54.79 -2.68
C LYS A 108 21.34 -54.39 -1.94
N VAL A 109 21.91 -53.22 -2.25
CA VAL A 109 23.19 -52.75 -1.68
C VAL A 109 22.99 -51.88 -0.43
N SER A 110 21.78 -51.37 -0.20
CA SER A 110 21.50 -50.41 0.88
C SER A 110 20.76 -51.02 2.06
N GLN A 111 20.52 -50.22 3.10
CA GLN A 111 19.77 -50.59 4.30
C GLN A 111 18.25 -50.51 4.10
N PHE A 112 17.78 -50.11 2.91
CA PHE A 112 16.35 -49.95 2.65
C PHE A 112 15.75 -51.26 2.15
N GLU A 113 14.63 -51.68 2.73
CA GLU A 113 13.95 -52.94 2.36
C GLU A 113 13.19 -52.82 1.03
N GLU A 114 12.68 -51.62 0.71
CA GLU A 114 11.86 -51.38 -0.48
C GLU A 114 12.22 -50.06 -1.17
N ILE A 115 11.98 -50.00 -2.48
CA ILE A 115 12.14 -48.77 -3.29
C ILE A 115 11.29 -47.63 -2.73
N GLN A 116 10.09 -47.94 -2.23
CA GLN A 116 9.20 -46.95 -1.63
C GLN A 116 9.82 -46.27 -0.40
N ALA A 117 10.57 -47.01 0.43
CA ALA A 117 11.27 -46.46 1.58
C ALA A 117 12.34 -45.44 1.15
N ILE A 118 13.09 -45.74 0.08
CA ILE A 118 14.06 -44.80 -0.51
C ILE A 118 13.36 -43.53 -1.00
N ILE A 119 12.27 -43.68 -1.76
CA ILE A 119 11.50 -42.55 -2.29
C ILE A 119 10.95 -41.68 -1.16
N TRP A 120 10.42 -42.31 -0.10
CA TRP A 120 9.89 -41.60 1.06
C TRP A 120 11.00 -40.84 1.78
N ARG A 121 12.14 -41.48 2.05
CA ARG A 121 13.30 -40.84 2.67
C ARG A 121 13.80 -39.66 1.86
N TYR A 122 13.92 -39.81 0.54
CA TYR A 122 14.29 -38.71 -0.35
C TYR A 122 13.30 -37.55 -0.27
N LYS A 123 11.99 -37.82 -0.39
CA LYS A 123 10.95 -36.79 -0.29
C LYS A 123 11.02 -36.05 1.05
N MET A 124 11.24 -36.78 2.15
CA MET A 124 11.40 -36.21 3.49
C MET A 124 12.64 -35.30 3.56
N LEU A 125 13.78 -35.77 3.06
CA LEU A 125 15.03 -35.00 3.04
C LEU A 125 14.89 -33.72 2.20
N VAL A 126 14.22 -33.78 1.04
CA VAL A 126 13.97 -32.60 0.21
C VAL A 126 13.09 -31.58 0.95
N ARG A 127 12.02 -32.04 1.62
CA ARG A 127 11.17 -31.16 2.44
C ARG A 127 11.95 -30.53 3.58
N MET A 128 12.74 -31.32 4.29
CA MET A 128 13.58 -30.85 5.40
C MET A 128 14.62 -29.84 4.92
N ARG A 129 15.30 -30.10 3.81
CA ARG A 129 16.25 -29.15 3.20
C ARG A 129 15.59 -27.82 2.87
N LYS A 130 14.36 -27.84 2.32
CA LYS A 130 13.61 -26.62 2.03
C LYS A 130 13.29 -25.84 3.32
N ALA A 131 12.83 -26.52 4.36
CA ALA A 131 12.52 -25.90 5.65
C ALA A 131 13.78 -25.28 6.30
N LEU A 132 14.90 -26.00 6.29
CA LEU A 132 16.17 -25.51 6.81
C LEU A 132 16.66 -24.27 6.04
N LEU A 133 16.57 -24.28 4.71
CA LEU A 133 16.93 -23.10 3.91
C LEU A 133 16.03 -21.89 4.18
N GLN A 134 14.75 -22.12 4.49
CA GLN A 134 13.83 -21.04 4.84
C GLN A 134 14.14 -20.48 6.23
N ALA A 135 14.40 -21.35 7.21
CA ALA A 135 14.80 -20.94 8.56
C ALA A 135 16.12 -20.16 8.56
N ASP A 136 17.11 -20.62 7.80
CA ASP A 136 18.39 -19.94 7.66
C ASP A 136 18.27 -18.57 6.96
N ARG A 137 17.39 -18.44 5.98
CA ARG A 137 17.04 -17.12 5.41
C ARG A 137 16.43 -16.19 6.46
N GLY A 138 15.45 -16.68 7.21
CA GLY A 138 14.82 -15.90 8.28
C GLY A 138 15.80 -15.47 9.36
N LEU A 139 16.74 -16.33 9.74
CA LEU A 139 17.81 -15.98 10.69
C LEU A 139 18.75 -14.89 10.12
N ARG A 140 19.08 -14.97 8.83
CA ARG A 140 19.92 -13.96 8.16
C ARG A 140 19.22 -12.60 8.08
N GLU A 141 17.93 -12.60 7.76
CA GLU A 141 17.09 -11.39 7.73
C GLU A 141 17.00 -10.77 9.12
N ALA A 142 16.65 -11.54 10.15
CA ALA A 142 16.59 -11.05 11.53
C ALA A 142 17.95 -10.52 12.04
N LYS A 143 19.06 -11.16 11.65
CA LYS A 143 20.40 -10.67 11.99
C LYS A 143 20.72 -9.35 11.29
N GLN A 144 20.25 -9.16 10.06
CA GLN A 144 20.43 -7.92 9.32
C GLN A 144 19.60 -6.80 9.95
N GLU A 145 18.35 -7.06 10.27
CA GLU A 145 17.48 -6.11 11.00
C GLU A 145 18.08 -5.72 12.35
N ALA A 146 18.60 -6.68 13.12
CA ALA A 146 19.26 -6.40 14.40
C ALA A 146 20.52 -5.53 14.23
N LYS A 147 21.28 -5.72 13.15
CA LYS A 147 22.45 -4.87 12.85
C LYS A 147 22.03 -3.45 12.49
N GLU A 148 21.00 -3.31 11.67
CA GLU A 148 20.46 -1.99 11.27
C GLU A 148 19.95 -1.23 12.50
N LEU A 149 19.21 -1.90 13.39
CA LEU A 149 18.77 -1.31 14.66
C LEU A 149 19.95 -0.92 15.56
N SER A 150 20.99 -1.76 15.64
CA SER A 150 22.21 -1.44 16.41
C SER A 150 22.92 -0.21 15.83
N GLN A 151 23.02 -0.11 14.50
CA GLN A 151 23.64 1.04 13.83
C GLN A 151 22.83 2.32 14.09
N CYS A 152 21.51 2.28 13.96
CA CYS A 152 20.66 3.43 14.28
C CYS A 152 20.84 3.86 15.75
N ALA A 153 20.89 2.92 16.69
CA ALA A 153 21.11 3.24 18.10
C ALA A 153 22.51 3.83 18.37
N GLU A 154 23.54 3.37 17.66
CA GLU A 154 24.89 3.94 17.71
C GLU A 154 24.89 5.38 17.16
N ASP A 155 24.26 5.60 16.00
CA ASP A 155 24.13 6.92 15.38
C ASP A 155 23.37 7.91 16.29
N ASP A 156 22.26 7.48 16.88
CA ASP A 156 21.49 8.28 17.86
C ASP A 156 22.35 8.61 19.09
N SER A 157 23.12 7.65 19.59
CA SER A 157 24.03 7.86 20.73
C SER A 157 25.14 8.87 20.39
N LEU A 158 25.69 8.81 19.18
CA LEU A 158 26.67 9.78 18.70
C LEU A 158 26.05 11.17 18.57
N GLN A 159 24.81 11.27 18.09
CA GLN A 159 24.08 12.53 18.02
C GLN A 159 23.86 13.12 19.42
N TYR A 160 23.38 12.34 20.38
CA TYR A 160 23.18 12.80 21.75
C TYR A 160 24.48 13.27 22.42
N ASN A 161 25.60 12.59 22.17
CA ASN A 161 26.90 13.01 22.68
C ASN A 161 27.34 14.36 22.08
N ASN A 162 27.12 14.58 20.78
CA ASN A 162 27.41 15.86 20.14
C ASN A 162 26.55 17.00 20.72
N ASP A 163 25.25 16.75 20.90
CA ASP A 163 24.34 17.72 21.53
C ASP A 163 24.76 18.04 22.96
N LEU A 164 25.20 17.02 23.72
CA LEU A 164 25.72 17.18 25.08
C LEU A 164 26.98 18.06 25.10
N ASP A 165 27.93 17.80 24.20
CA ASP A 165 29.15 18.60 24.06
C ASP A 165 28.83 20.07 23.71
N GLN A 166 27.86 20.29 22.81
CA GLN A 166 27.43 21.63 22.45
C GLN A 166 26.81 22.37 23.64
N LEU A 167 25.96 21.69 24.42
CA LEU A 167 25.35 22.26 25.62
C LEU A 167 26.39 22.56 26.70
N GLN A 168 27.37 21.67 26.91
CA GLN A 168 28.48 21.90 27.83
C GLN A 168 29.30 23.12 27.41
N LEU A 169 29.62 23.28 26.12
CA LEU A 169 30.34 24.44 25.62
C LEU A 169 29.58 25.74 25.89
N ARG A 170 28.27 25.77 25.64
CA ARG A 170 27.42 26.94 25.93
C ARG A 170 27.37 27.25 27.43
N SER A 171 27.30 26.22 28.28
CA SER A 171 27.32 26.38 29.73
C SER A 171 28.65 26.95 30.21
N GLN A 172 29.78 26.43 29.72
CA GLN A 172 31.11 26.95 30.03
C GLN A 172 31.27 28.40 29.57
N GLN A 173 30.75 28.74 28.39
CA GLN A 173 30.76 30.11 27.89
C GLN A 173 29.95 31.04 28.79
N ALA A 174 28.72 30.68 29.13
CA ALA A 174 27.88 31.45 30.05
C ALA A 174 28.56 31.61 31.43
N HIS A 175 29.23 30.57 31.92
CA HIS A 175 29.96 30.63 33.18
C HIS A 175 31.14 31.61 33.14
N ARG A 176 31.91 31.62 32.03
CA ARG A 176 32.98 32.61 31.80
C ARG A 176 32.44 34.03 31.73
N ASP A 177 31.30 34.22 31.09
CA ASP A 177 30.66 35.53 30.98
C ASP A 177 30.20 36.02 32.36
N VAL A 178 29.59 35.15 33.18
CA VAL A 178 29.21 35.45 34.57
C VAL A 178 30.43 35.88 35.38
N LEU A 179 31.52 35.10 35.38
CA LEU A 179 32.75 35.46 36.10
C LEU A 179 33.33 36.82 35.65
N THR A 180 33.24 37.11 34.36
CA THR A 180 33.69 38.40 33.80
C THR A 180 32.83 39.55 34.33
N TRP A 181 31.51 39.38 34.37
CA TRP A 181 30.59 40.38 34.91
C TRP A 181 30.73 40.53 36.42
N GLU A 182 30.93 39.46 37.17
CA GLU A 182 31.22 39.50 38.60
C GLU A 182 32.49 40.29 38.91
N SER A 183 33.57 40.07 38.16
CA SER A 183 34.81 40.86 38.30
C SER A 183 34.57 42.34 38.01
N ARG A 184 33.87 42.67 36.92
CA ARG A 184 33.53 44.07 36.58
C ARG A 184 32.68 44.73 37.65
N TRP A 185 31.70 44.00 38.17
CA TRP A 185 30.84 44.47 39.26
C TRP A 185 31.64 44.72 40.54
N ALA A 186 32.56 43.83 40.90
CA ALA A 186 33.44 44.00 42.06
C ALA A 186 34.34 45.24 41.90
N ASP A 187 34.88 45.49 40.70
CA ASP A 187 35.68 46.70 40.41
C ASP A 187 34.85 47.99 40.50
N MET A 188 33.62 47.97 39.99
CA MET A 188 32.66 49.08 40.14
C MET A 188 32.35 49.33 41.62
N GLN A 189 32.09 48.28 42.38
CA GLN A 189 31.79 48.37 43.81
C GLN A 189 33.00 48.92 44.59
N LYS A 190 34.22 48.45 44.29
CA LYS A 190 35.47 48.97 44.90
C LYS A 190 35.68 50.45 44.58
N THR A 191 35.42 50.85 43.32
CA THR A 191 35.53 52.24 42.89
C THR A 191 34.49 53.11 43.59
N ALA A 192 33.24 52.65 43.69
CA ALA A 192 32.18 53.33 44.41
C ALA A 192 32.53 53.48 45.90
N ALA A 193 32.99 52.40 46.56
CA ALA A 193 33.43 52.46 47.96
C ALA A 193 34.58 53.45 48.17
N LYS A 194 35.56 53.51 47.25
CA LYS A 194 36.63 54.52 47.27
C LYS A 194 36.06 55.94 47.14
N LYS A 195 35.15 56.18 46.20
CA LYS A 195 34.51 57.50 46.00
C LYS A 195 33.66 57.92 47.19
N THR A 196 32.89 57.01 47.77
CA THR A 196 32.12 57.26 48.99
C THR A 196 33.04 57.56 50.17
N ARG A 197 34.20 56.90 50.28
CA ARG A 197 35.21 57.20 51.31
C ARG A 197 35.87 58.57 51.10
N GLU A 198 36.26 58.90 49.87
CA GLU A 198 36.79 60.22 49.51
C GLU A 198 35.78 61.32 49.86
N LEU A 199 34.53 61.16 49.44
CA LEU A 199 33.43 62.06 49.76
C LEU A 199 33.23 62.18 51.28
N GLY A 200 33.22 61.06 52.01
CA GLY A 200 33.12 61.05 53.47
C GLY A 200 34.26 61.83 54.14
N THR A 201 35.48 61.71 53.62
CA THR A 201 36.65 62.45 54.15
C THR A 201 36.53 63.94 53.86
N ILE A 202 36.09 64.32 52.66
CA ILE A 202 35.83 65.72 52.29
C ILE A 202 34.73 66.30 53.19
N LYS A 203 33.61 65.59 53.36
CA LYS A 203 32.52 66.00 54.26
C LYS A 203 33.01 66.20 55.69
N MET A 204 33.83 65.27 56.20
CA MET A 204 34.42 65.38 57.54
C MET A 204 35.38 66.56 57.66
N ALA A 205 36.18 66.85 56.64
CA ALA A 205 37.07 68.01 56.63
C ALA A 205 36.29 69.33 56.62
N ILE A 206 35.22 69.43 55.81
CA ILE A 206 34.31 70.59 55.78
C ILE A 206 33.67 70.79 57.15
N LEU A 207 33.12 69.72 57.74
CA LEU A 207 32.52 69.77 59.06
C LEU A 207 33.55 70.19 60.13
N GLY A 208 34.76 69.63 60.09
CA GLY A 208 35.84 70.00 61.02
C GLY A 208 36.27 71.46 60.88
N LEU A 209 36.37 71.98 59.66
CA LEU A 209 36.65 73.41 59.42
C LEU A 209 35.50 74.30 59.89
N PHE A 210 34.24 73.94 59.59
CA PHE A 210 33.06 74.65 60.05
C PHE A 210 32.98 74.71 61.58
N GLN A 211 33.25 73.59 62.27
CA GLN A 211 33.32 73.53 63.72
C GLN A 211 34.42 74.45 64.27
N HIS A 212 35.63 74.40 63.69
CA HIS A 212 36.73 75.28 64.10
C HIS A 212 36.40 76.78 63.95
N VAL A 213 35.77 77.17 62.84
CA VAL A 213 35.33 78.55 62.60
C VAL A 213 34.16 78.94 63.52
N SER A 214 33.21 78.04 63.75
CA SER A 214 32.09 78.24 64.67
C SER A 214 32.55 78.43 66.13
N GLU A 215 33.56 77.65 66.56
CA GLU A 215 34.22 77.78 67.87
C GLU A 215 34.97 79.11 68.01
N GLN A 216 35.73 79.54 66.99
CA GLN A 216 36.41 80.84 66.98
C GLN A 216 35.44 82.03 66.97
N MET A 217 34.32 81.93 66.24
CA MET A 217 33.34 83.01 66.11
C MET A 217 32.31 83.09 67.25
N LYS A 218 32.32 82.17 68.22
CA LYS A 218 31.30 82.07 69.30
C LYS A 218 29.85 82.16 68.77
N ARG A 219 29.59 81.64 67.56
CA ARG A 219 28.26 81.60 66.94
C ARG A 219 27.77 80.16 66.92
N GLY A 220 26.73 79.86 67.70
CA GLY A 220 26.02 78.58 67.65
C GLY A 220 25.19 78.49 66.37
N LEU A 221 25.81 78.04 65.30
CA LEU A 221 25.15 77.82 64.01
C LEU A 221 24.67 76.37 63.94
N ASN A 222 23.37 76.18 64.02
CA ASN A 222 22.73 74.87 64.08
C ASN A 222 22.53 74.31 62.65
N VAL A 223 23.64 73.98 61.98
CA VAL A 223 23.62 73.40 60.62
C VAL A 223 23.69 71.87 60.72
N PRO A 224 22.82 71.12 60.03
CA PRO A 224 22.84 69.66 60.05
C PRO A 224 24.20 69.08 59.61
N VAL A 225 24.63 68.01 60.29
CA VAL A 225 25.94 67.37 60.08
C VAL A 225 26.13 66.88 58.63
N ASP A 226 25.06 66.47 57.95
CA ASP A 226 25.11 65.91 56.59
C ASP A 226 25.05 66.92 55.43
N ASP A 227 24.74 68.19 55.70
CA ASP A 227 24.58 69.23 54.69
C ASP A 227 25.88 70.04 54.50
N SER A 228 26.81 69.45 53.77
CA SER A 228 28.14 70.02 53.54
C SER A 228 28.11 71.30 52.69
N TYR A 229 27.05 71.53 51.89
CA TYR A 229 26.93 72.71 51.03
C TYR A 229 26.62 73.96 51.87
N THR A 230 25.68 73.87 52.82
CA THR A 230 25.38 74.98 53.72
C THR A 230 26.51 75.26 54.71
N GLN A 231 27.22 74.22 55.17
CA GLN A 231 28.43 74.39 56.01
C GLN A 231 29.54 75.17 55.28
N LEU A 232 29.81 74.87 54.01
CA LEU A 232 30.79 75.58 53.18
C LEU A 232 30.37 77.03 52.88
N ASN A 233 29.10 77.29 52.59
CA ASN A 233 28.59 78.64 52.31
C ASN A 233 28.67 79.59 53.51
N VAL A 234 28.72 79.05 54.74
CA VAL A 234 28.96 79.86 55.94
C VAL A 234 30.45 80.23 56.10
N VAL A 235 31.36 79.42 55.54
CA VAL A 235 32.82 79.59 55.68
C VAL A 235 33.44 80.37 54.50
N GLY A 236 32.90 80.23 53.28
CA GLY A 236 33.41 80.93 52.09
C GLY A 236 32.72 82.29 51.83
N PRO A 237 33.44 83.34 51.40
CA PRO A 237 32.80 84.57 50.92
C PRO A 237 32.11 84.30 49.58
N SER A 238 30.88 84.81 49.40
CA SER A 238 30.11 84.67 48.17
C SER A 238 30.75 85.41 46.99
N PRO A 239 30.89 84.77 45.81
CA PRO A 239 31.06 85.44 44.53
C PRO A 239 29.91 85.07 43.53
N PRO A 240 29.82 85.74 42.37
CA PRO A 240 28.59 86.35 41.81
C PRO A 240 27.78 85.40 40.86
N PRO A 241 26.67 85.84 40.22
CA PRO A 241 25.72 84.93 39.58
C PRO A 241 26.36 84.24 38.37
N CYS A 242 26.13 82.92 38.25
CA CYS A 242 26.58 82.15 37.12
C CYS A 242 25.76 82.54 35.86
N PRO A 243 26.42 82.82 34.72
CA PRO A 243 25.73 83.00 33.44
C PRO A 243 25.27 81.66 32.88
N GLU A 244 24.15 81.68 32.16
CA GLU A 244 23.80 80.63 31.21
C GLU A 244 24.96 80.41 30.23
N ARG A 245 25.42 79.16 30.13
CA ARG A 245 26.15 78.73 28.94
C ARG A 245 25.79 77.27 28.66
N GLY A 246 25.02 77.12 27.61
CA GLY A 246 24.87 75.85 26.93
C GLY A 246 26.23 75.33 26.48
N ALA A 247 26.46 74.06 26.76
CA ALA A 247 27.37 73.23 26.02
C ALA A 247 26.63 71.91 25.80
N VAL A 248 25.93 71.84 24.66
CA VAL A 248 25.55 70.57 24.07
C VAL A 248 26.86 69.89 23.69
N MET A 249 27.30 68.93 24.51
CA MET A 249 28.34 67.99 24.11
C MET A 249 27.64 66.90 23.29
N THR A 250 27.59 67.12 21.99
CA THR A 250 27.32 66.08 21.00
C THR A 250 28.41 65.02 21.12
N LEU A 251 28.09 63.90 21.76
CA LEU A 251 28.85 62.66 21.57
C LEU A 251 28.48 62.12 20.19
N SER A 252 29.30 62.50 19.22
CA SER A 252 29.32 61.97 17.87
C SER A 252 29.64 60.46 17.92
N CYS A 253 28.69 59.62 17.52
CA CYS A 253 28.97 58.24 17.14
C CYS A 253 29.90 58.23 15.90
N PRO A 254 30.99 57.45 15.90
CA PRO A 254 31.71 57.16 14.66
C PRO A 254 30.84 56.22 13.82
N LYS A 255 30.38 56.70 12.66
CA LYS A 255 29.91 55.85 11.56
C LYS A 255 31.10 55.51 10.66
N GLY A 256 31.27 54.23 10.33
CA GLY A 256 31.98 53.80 9.13
C GLY A 256 32.66 52.43 9.26
N GLY A 257 31.99 51.39 8.77
CA GLY A 257 32.54 50.04 8.60
C GLY A 257 31.44 49.06 8.23
N GLU A 258 31.24 48.88 6.92
CA GLU A 258 30.12 48.24 6.24
C GLU A 258 29.83 46.78 6.65
N SER A 259 28.54 46.44 6.77
CA SER A 259 28.06 45.12 6.38
C SER A 259 26.69 45.25 5.71
N THR A 260 26.62 44.78 4.47
CA THR A 260 25.41 44.62 3.68
C THR A 260 24.56 43.49 4.26
N GLY A 261 23.34 43.79 4.69
CA GLY A 261 22.39 42.77 5.12
C GLY A 261 21.08 43.37 5.60
N LYS A 262 20.09 43.46 4.69
CA LYS A 262 18.71 43.87 4.96
C LYS A 262 18.13 43.14 6.17
N ALA A 263 17.66 43.87 7.18
CA ALA A 263 16.52 43.45 7.99
C ALA A 263 15.79 44.65 8.58
N ARG A 264 14.48 44.55 8.50
CA ARG A 264 13.42 45.54 8.73
C ARG A 264 13.22 45.74 10.24
N CYS A 265 13.21 46.97 10.74
CA CYS A 265 12.67 47.27 12.08
C CYS A 265 11.14 47.37 12.02
N PRO A 266 10.43 46.92 13.06
CA PRO A 266 9.28 47.62 13.60
C PRO A 266 9.69 48.39 14.86
N ALA A 267 9.14 49.60 14.97
CA ALA A 267 9.32 50.54 16.05
C ALA A 267 8.74 50.05 17.40
N ASP A 268 9.33 50.56 18.48
CA ASP A 268 8.75 50.96 19.77
C ASP A 268 7.51 50.19 20.26
N THR A 269 7.43 49.66 21.49
CA THR A 269 7.50 50.46 22.73
C THR A 269 7.40 49.52 23.96
N TYR A 270 8.00 49.95 25.07
CA TYR A 270 7.81 49.53 26.48
C TYR A 270 8.46 48.24 27.00
N VAL A 271 9.65 48.45 27.59
CA VAL A 271 10.20 47.70 28.72
C VAL A 271 9.51 48.17 30.01
N PHE A 272 9.38 47.25 30.98
CA PHE A 272 8.86 47.37 32.36
C PHE A 272 7.39 46.94 32.57
N THR A 273 7.22 45.64 32.76
CA THR A 273 6.65 44.99 33.96
C THR A 273 6.74 43.47 33.75
N TRP A 274 6.55 42.64 34.78
CA TRP A 274 6.75 41.17 34.82
C TRP A 274 8.12 40.68 35.29
N ALA A 275 8.60 41.24 36.41
CA ALA A 275 9.01 40.37 37.51
C ALA A 275 7.77 40.17 38.41
N LEU A 276 7.56 38.95 38.93
CA LEU A 276 6.45 38.46 39.77
C LEU A 276 5.38 37.58 39.09
N SER A 277 5.77 36.60 38.27
CA SER A 277 4.88 35.46 37.96
C SER A 277 5.62 34.14 37.67
N TRP A 278 6.82 33.94 38.22
CA TRP A 278 7.56 32.66 38.08
C TRP A 278 8.18 32.17 39.39
N THR A 279 7.49 32.45 40.51
CA THR A 279 7.76 31.80 41.82
C THR A 279 6.53 31.11 42.40
N GLU A 280 5.45 30.94 41.63
CA GLU A 280 4.21 30.34 42.11
C GLU A 280 3.73 29.12 41.32
N ASP A 281 4.57 28.59 40.42
CA ASP A 281 4.24 27.41 39.59
C ASP A 281 5.26 26.25 39.72
N ILE A 282 5.96 26.17 40.86
CA ILE A 282 6.76 24.99 41.26
C ILE A 282 6.20 24.32 42.54
N ARG A 283 5.01 24.74 43.00
CA ARG A 283 4.32 24.09 44.14
C ARG A 283 3.07 23.27 43.75
N LYS A 284 2.92 22.91 42.47
CA LYS A 284 1.83 22.04 41.99
C LYS A 284 2.28 21.10 40.86
N THR A 285 3.20 20.17 41.13
CA THR A 285 3.33 18.88 40.40
C THR A 285 4.35 17.98 41.11
N TRP A 286 4.13 17.74 42.41
CA TRP A 286 4.64 16.55 43.07
C TRP A 286 3.44 15.87 43.72
N VAL A 287 2.72 15.09 42.93
CA VAL A 287 1.80 14.09 43.45
C VAL A 287 2.66 12.95 43.97
N TRP A 288 2.70 12.85 45.29
CA TRP A 288 3.07 11.65 46.02
C TRP A 288 2.26 10.45 45.49
N VAL A 289 2.95 9.42 45.00
CA VAL A 289 2.40 8.06 44.93
C VAL A 289 2.88 7.33 46.19
N PRO A 290 1.98 6.84 47.06
CA PRO A 290 2.38 6.14 48.27
C PRO A 290 2.88 4.74 47.93
N ALA A 291 4.01 4.36 48.55
CA ALA A 291 4.41 2.97 48.66
C ALA A 291 3.37 2.22 49.52
N ALA A 292 2.81 1.14 48.98
CA ALA A 292 1.96 0.21 49.72
C ALA A 292 2.45 -1.21 49.46
N GLY A 293 2.67 -1.94 50.56
CA GLY A 293 2.65 -3.41 50.64
C GLY A 293 3.91 -4.12 50.21
#